data_AF-A0A6V8PMP9-F1
#
_entry.id   AF-A0A6V8PMP9-F1
#
_cell.length_a   1.000
_cell.length_b   1.000
_cell.length_c   1.000
_cell.angle_alpha   90.00
_cell.angle_beta   90.00
_cell.angle_gamma   90.00
#
_symmetry.space_group_name_H-M   'P 1'
#
loop_
_entity.id
_entity.type
_entity.pdbx_description
1 polymer ?
#
loop_
_entity_poly.entity_id
_entity_poly.type
_entity_poly.pdbx_seq_one_letter_code
_entity_poly.pdbx_strand_id
1 'polypeptide(L)' 'MDWHSRKVLSWRLRNTLDADFCVEVLKEALGKYGRPDILNTDQGRQ' A
#
# COMPACT_ATOMS: atom_id res chain seq x y z
N MET A 1 1.84 -4.63 1.51
CA MET A 1 2.10 -6.08 1.61
C MET A 1 2.07 -6.44 3.09
N ASP A 2 1.49 -7.57 3.46
CA ASP A 2 1.67 -8.13 4.79
C ASP A 2 3.07 -8.75 4.89
N TRP A 3 3.88 -8.26 5.82
CA TRP A 3 5.29 -8.65 5.89
C TRP A 3 5.49 -10.07 6.42
N HIS A 4 4.67 -10.49 7.38
CA HIS A 4 4.77 -11.82 7.99
C HIS A 4 4.45 -12.93 6.99
N SER A 5 3.32 -12.82 6.27
CA SER A 5 2.88 -13.83 5.30
C SER A 5 3.38 -13.59 3.87
N ARG A 6 4.03 -12.45 3.60
CA ARG A 6 4.40 -11.97 2.26
C ARG A 6 3.21 -11.76 1.31
N LYS A 7 1.98 -11.72 1.83
CA LYS A 7 0.77 -11.55 1.02
C LYS A 7 0.66 -10.11 0.48
N VAL A 8 0.37 -9.97 -0.81
CA VAL A 8 -0.05 -8.70 -1.39
C VAL A 8 -1.50 -8.43 -0.97
N LEU A 9 -1.71 -7.34 -0.23
CA LEU A 9 -3.03 -6.98 0.33
C LEU A 9 -3.90 -6.21 -0.67
N SER A 10 -3.30 -5.31 -1.43
CA SER A 10 -3.92 -4.59 -2.55
C SER A 10 -2.83 -4.12 -3.50
N TRP A 11 -3.14 -4.02 -4.78
CA TRP A 11 -2.26 -3.51 -5.82
C TRP A 11 -3.07 -2.95 -6.98
N ARG A 12 -2.47 -2.01 -7.71
CA ARG A 12 -2.97 -1.51 -9.00
C ARG A 12 -1.78 -1.07 -9.85
N LEU A 13 -1.96 -1.01 -11.17
CA LEU A 13 -0.93 -0.61 -12.13
C LEU A 13 -1.21 0.78 -12.72
N ARG A 14 -0.20 1.65 -12.78
CA ARG A 14 -0.25 2.97 -13.42
C ARG A 14 1.07 3.28 -14.13
N ASN A 15 0.97 4.15 -15.13
CA ASN A 15 2.11 4.61 -15.92
C ASN A 15 2.81 5.83 -15.31
N THR A 16 2.23 6.44 -14.27
CA THR A 16 2.74 7.61 -13.55
C THR A 16 2.84 7.31 -12.07
N LEU A 17 3.83 7.90 -11.40
CA LEU A 17 4.05 7.74 -9.95
C LEU A 17 3.36 8.86 -9.16
N ASP A 18 2.03 8.87 -9.23
CA ASP A 18 1.20 9.84 -8.51
C ASP A 18 0.93 9.36 -7.08
N ALA A 19 1.18 10.19 -6.08
CA ALA A 19 0.99 9.82 -4.67
C ALA A 19 -0.46 9.47 -4.34
N ASP A 20 -1.43 10.19 -4.92
CA ASP A 20 -2.86 9.96 -4.73
C ASP A 20 -3.27 8.53 -5.09
N PHE A 21 -2.62 7.96 -6.11
CA PHE A 21 -2.89 6.59 -6.50
C PHE A 21 -2.46 5.58 -5.42
N CYS A 22 -1.28 5.78 -4.84
CA CYS A 22 -0.79 4.95 -3.73
C CYS A 22 -1.70 5.07 -2.50
N VAL A 23 -2.22 6.28 -2.22
CA VAL A 23 -3.15 6.54 -1.10
C VAL A 23 -4.46 5.78 -1.29
N GLU A 24 -5.05 5.77 -2.49
CA GLU A 24 -6.30 5.06 -2.74
C GLU A 24 -6.14 3.53 -2.62
N VAL A 25 -5.04 2.98 -3.12
CA VAL A 25 -4.72 1.55 -2.96
C VAL A 25 -4.53 1.18 -1.48
N LEU A 26 -3.89 2.06 -0.71
CA LEU A 26 -3.73 1.90 0.74
C LEU A 26 -5.08 1.90 1.46
N LYS A 27 -5.95 2.88 1.18
CA LYS A 27 -7.30 2.96 1.78
C LYS A 27 -8.11 1.70 1.51
N GLU A 28 -8.04 1.16 0.29
CA GLU A 28 -8.72 -0.09 -0.06
C GLU A 28 -8.21 -1.27 0.78
N ALA A 29 -6.89 -1.38 0.98
CA ALA A 29 -6.32 -2.42 1.83
C ALA A 29 -6.75 -2.26 3.29
N LEU A 30 -6.71 -1.04 3.83
CA LEU A 30 -7.13 -0.76 5.21
C LEU A 30 -8.61 -1.03 5.43
N GLY A 31 -9.48 -0.74 4.45
CA GLY A 31 -10.90 -1.05 4.52
C GLY A 31 -11.19 -2.56 4.54
N LYS A 32 -10.35 -3.37 3.89
CA LYS A 32 -10.51 -4.84 3.81
C LYS A 32 -9.88 -5.59 4.98
N TYR A 33 -8.73 -5.11 5.48
CA TYR A 33 -7.89 -5.85 6.43
C TYR A 33 -7.75 -5.14 7.78
N GLY A 34 -8.29 -3.93 7.94
CA GLY A 34 -8.12 -3.12 9.13
C GLY A 34 -6.80 -2.36 9.17
N ARG A 35 -6.60 -1.60 10.26
CA ARG A 35 -5.39 -0.82 10.49
C ARG A 35 -4.30 -1.72 11.11
N PRO A 36 -3.09 -1.78 10.54
CA PRO A 36 -1.98 -2.48 11.16
C PRO A 36 -1.38 -1.65 12.31
N ASP A 37 -0.70 -2.33 13.25
CA ASP A 37 0.04 -1.67 14.33
C ASP A 37 1.27 -0.91 13.81
N ILE A 38 1.92 -1.46 12.77
CA ILE A 38 3.10 -0.86 12.12
C ILE A 38 2.82 -0.77 10.62
N LEU A 39 2.95 0.43 10.06
CA LEU A 39 2.84 0.71 8.64
C LEU A 39 4.18 1.24 8.12
N ASN A 40 4.78 0.54 7.15
CA ASN A 40 6.01 0.96 6.50
C ASN A 40 5.72 1.60 5.14
N THR A 41 6.34 2.73 4.88
CA THR A 41 6.40 3.37 3.55
C THR A 41 7.87 3.58 3.21
N ASP A 42 8.31 3.06 2.07
CA ASP A 42 9.62 3.39 1.55
C ASP A 42 9.50 4.73 0.80
N GLN A 43 10.15 5.77 1.32
CA GLN A 43 10.25 7.07 0.67
C GLN A 43 11.59 7.21 -0.06
N GLY A 44 12.03 6.15 -0.72
CA GLY A 44 13.16 6.19 -1.64
C GLY A 44 12.96 7.32 -2.64
N ARG A 45 13.97 8.19 -2.77
CA ARG A 45 13.94 9.29 -3.74
C ARG A 45 14.26 8.71 -5.12
N GLN A 46 13.42 9.00 -6.10
CA GLN A 46 13.73 8.80 -7.53
C GLN A 46 14.26 10.08 -8.14
#